data_AF-A0A2V6FWV2-F1
#
_entry.id   AF-A0A2V6FWV2-F1
#
_cell.length_a   1.000
_cell.length_b   1.000
_cell.length_c   1.000
_cell.angle_alpha   90.00
_cell.angle_beta   90.00
_cell.angle_gamma   90.00
#
_symmetry.space_group_name_H-M   'P 1'
#
loop_
_entity.id
_entity.type
_entity.pdbx_description
1 polymer ?
#
loop_
_entity_poly.entity_id
_entity_poly.type
_entity_poly.pdbx_seq_one_letter_code
_entity_poly.pdbx_strand_id
1 'polypeptide(L)'
;MFEPLFARLSDRYHLVAPDYPGFGHSDWPDPKEFAYTFDHYAEIMNHFTEALGLSRYTLYMQDYGGPVGFRMALAHPKRVEALIVQDAVAHNEGLGANWKTRREFWKDRVANENALRTNLLSLQTARTRHVGNDPNVDRYDPDLWTDEFAFLNQPGQAQIQSDLFYDYRTNVDSYPKWQAWMREKQPRLLVIWGKYDLSFDAGEPERYRHDVPKAEVHVLDAGHFALDTAADEIAHIVRTFMR
;
A
#
# COMPACT_ATOMS: atom_id res chain seq x y z
N MET A 1 -8.23 8.55 1.59
CA MET A 1 -8.08 7.34 0.75
C MET A 1 -9.25 6.35 0.90
N PHE A 2 -9.49 5.72 2.07
CA PHE A 2 -10.49 4.65 2.18
C PHE A 2 -11.95 5.10 2.39
N GLU A 3 -12.19 6.38 2.66
CA GLU A 3 -13.53 6.93 2.89
C GLU A 3 -14.58 6.52 1.83
N PRO A 4 -14.28 6.52 0.52
CA PRO A 4 -15.25 6.06 -0.48
C PRO A 4 -15.75 4.62 -0.25
N LEU A 5 -14.92 3.73 0.30
CA LEU A 5 -15.32 2.36 0.64
C LEU A 5 -16.16 2.31 1.92
N PHE A 6 -15.88 3.16 2.92
CA PHE A 6 -16.67 3.22 4.14
C PHE A 6 -18.13 3.52 3.83
N ALA A 7 -18.39 4.49 2.97
CA ALA A 7 -19.74 4.81 2.51
C ALA A 7 -20.43 3.65 1.77
N ARG A 8 -19.65 2.81 1.06
CA ARG A 8 -20.17 1.78 0.15
C ARG A 8 -20.26 0.38 0.74
N LEU A 9 -19.58 0.10 1.85
CA LEU A 9 -19.46 -1.26 2.41
C LEU A 9 -19.93 -1.36 3.88
N SER A 10 -20.23 -0.23 4.53
CA SER A 10 -20.62 -0.19 5.95
C SER A 10 -21.99 -0.79 6.26
N ASP A 11 -22.83 -1.04 5.25
CA ASP A 11 -24.11 -1.75 5.39
C ASP A 11 -23.93 -3.24 5.73
N ARG A 12 -22.74 -3.81 5.50
CA ARG A 12 -22.47 -5.25 5.70
C ARG A 12 -21.23 -5.57 6.50
N TYR A 13 -20.25 -4.67 6.51
CA TYR A 13 -18.95 -4.93 7.12
C TYR A 13 -18.68 -3.92 8.22
N HIS A 14 -18.01 -4.39 9.28
CA HIS A 14 -17.33 -3.49 10.21
C HIS A 14 -15.99 -3.09 9.59
N LEU A 15 -15.87 -1.83 9.23
CA LEU A 15 -14.72 -1.30 8.49
C LEU A 15 -13.83 -0.51 9.44
N VAL A 16 -12.52 -0.79 9.36
CA VAL A 16 -11.49 -0.13 10.18
C VAL A 16 -10.33 0.23 9.26
N ALA A 17 -9.94 1.51 9.28
CA ALA A 17 -8.83 2.05 8.50
C ALA A 17 -8.02 2.99 9.41
N PRO A 18 -6.99 2.48 10.09
CA PRO A 18 -6.14 3.30 10.95
C PRO A 18 -5.12 4.10 10.13
N ASP A 19 -4.74 5.27 10.63
CA ASP A 19 -3.56 5.98 10.17
C ASP A 19 -2.33 5.41 10.87
N TYR A 20 -1.27 5.05 10.13
CA TYR A 20 0.00 4.65 10.74
C TYR A 20 0.65 5.82 11.48
N PRO A 21 1.48 5.59 12.52
CA PRO A 21 2.30 6.64 13.11
C PRO A 21 3.11 7.36 12.03
N GLY A 22 3.16 8.70 12.07
CA GLY A 22 3.76 9.50 11.00
C GLY A 22 2.88 9.67 9.75
N PHE A 23 1.62 9.25 9.77
CA PHE A 23 0.65 9.48 8.70
C PHE A 23 -0.66 10.03 9.25
N GLY A 24 -1.41 10.73 8.39
CA GLY A 24 -2.74 11.26 8.68
C GLY A 24 -2.81 11.97 10.03
N HIS A 25 -3.76 11.55 10.86
CA HIS A 25 -4.03 12.14 12.17
C HIS A 25 -3.48 11.34 13.36
N SER A 26 -2.72 10.27 13.12
CA SER A 26 -1.95 9.60 14.17
C SER A 26 -0.78 10.47 14.63
N ASP A 27 -0.18 10.15 15.78
CA ASP A 27 1.02 10.84 16.26
C ASP A 27 2.19 10.67 15.30
N TRP A 28 3.07 11.68 15.27
CA TRP A 28 4.29 11.67 14.45
C TRP A 28 5.54 11.78 15.34
N PRO A 29 5.95 10.67 15.99
CA PRO A 29 7.11 10.66 16.87
C PRO A 29 8.41 11.13 16.20
N ASP A 30 9.38 11.61 16.98
CA ASP A 30 10.70 11.95 16.44
C ASP A 30 11.36 10.69 15.84
N PRO A 31 11.80 10.70 14.56
CA PRO A 31 12.53 9.58 13.94
C PRO A 31 13.80 9.14 14.68
N LYS A 32 14.33 9.95 15.60
CA LYS A 32 15.43 9.56 16.50
C LYS A 32 15.01 8.61 17.61
N GLU A 33 13.74 8.63 17.99
CA GLU A 33 13.17 7.84 19.10
C GLU A 33 12.21 6.76 18.60
N PHE A 34 11.73 6.87 17.36
CA PHE A 34 10.80 5.95 16.75
C PHE A 34 11.37 5.37 15.45
N ALA A 35 11.47 4.04 15.40
CA ALA A 35 11.91 3.34 14.20
C ALA A 35 10.79 3.27 13.16
N TYR A 36 10.93 4.04 12.09
CA TYR A 36 10.02 4.03 10.95
C TYR A 36 10.34 2.86 10.01
N THR A 37 9.86 1.67 10.35
CA THR A 37 10.07 0.43 9.59
C THR A 37 8.75 -0.33 9.36
N PHE A 38 8.71 -1.13 8.29
CA PHE A 38 7.53 -1.96 7.99
C PHE A 38 7.31 -3.07 9.02
N ASP A 39 8.37 -3.57 9.66
CA ASP A 39 8.27 -4.51 10.78
C ASP A 39 7.59 -3.86 12.00
N HIS A 40 8.02 -2.65 12.36
CA HIS A 40 7.44 -1.94 13.50
C HIS A 40 5.98 -1.53 13.23
N TYR A 41 5.65 -1.09 12.02
CA TYR A 41 4.26 -0.85 11.64
C TYR A 41 3.40 -2.10 11.72
N ALA A 42 3.89 -3.26 11.28
CA ALA A 42 3.15 -4.51 11.41
C ALA A 42 2.93 -4.91 12.88
N GLU A 43 3.92 -4.70 13.75
CA GLU A 43 3.78 -4.91 15.19
C GLU A 43 2.70 -3.99 15.80
N ILE A 44 2.75 -2.69 15.51
CA ILE A 44 1.77 -1.73 16.00
C ILE A 44 0.37 -2.08 15.49
N MET A 45 0.23 -2.49 14.23
CA MET A 45 -1.06 -2.91 13.68
C MET A 45 -1.57 -4.21 14.30
N ASN A 46 -0.69 -5.16 14.64
CA ASN A 46 -1.10 -6.34 15.40
C ASN A 46 -1.65 -5.93 16.78
N HIS A 47 -0.95 -5.09 17.53
CA HIS A 47 -1.44 -4.57 18.82
C HIS A 47 -2.74 -3.77 18.66
N PHE A 48 -2.89 -2.99 17.59
CA PHE A 48 -4.11 -2.26 17.29
C PHE A 48 -5.30 -3.21 17.06
N THR A 49 -5.12 -4.29 16.30
CA THR A 49 -6.19 -5.29 16.12
C THR A 49 -6.58 -5.97 17.44
N GLU A 50 -5.62 -6.20 18.34
CA GLU A 50 -5.87 -6.77 19.67
C GLU A 50 -6.62 -5.80 20.57
N ALA A 51 -6.25 -4.52 20.57
CA ALA A 51 -6.91 -3.46 21.32
C ALA A 51 -8.39 -3.30 20.89
N LEU A 52 -8.68 -3.51 19.61
CA LEU A 52 -10.05 -3.51 19.08
C LEU A 52 -10.78 -4.85 19.26
N GLY A 53 -10.12 -5.90 19.78
CA GLY A 53 -10.71 -7.22 19.96
C GLY A 53 -10.97 -7.99 18.66
N LEU A 54 -10.25 -7.66 17.58
CA LEU A 54 -10.42 -8.29 16.27
C LEU A 54 -9.66 -9.63 16.20
N SER A 55 -10.39 -10.74 16.24
CA SER A 55 -9.81 -12.09 16.21
C SER A 55 -9.79 -12.74 14.83
N ARG A 56 -10.57 -12.21 13.87
CA ARG A 56 -10.64 -12.68 12.48
C ARG A 56 -11.07 -11.52 11.57
N TYR A 57 -10.32 -11.26 10.50
CA TYR A 57 -10.53 -10.12 9.60
C TYR A 57 -10.01 -10.38 8.18
N THR A 58 -10.51 -9.59 7.23
CA THR A 58 -9.92 -9.46 5.89
C THR A 58 -8.97 -8.27 5.89
N LEU A 59 -7.77 -8.44 5.34
CA LEU A 59 -6.83 -7.34 5.17
C LEU A 59 -7.05 -6.71 3.79
N TYR A 60 -7.40 -5.43 3.77
CA TYR A 60 -7.33 -4.59 2.57
C TYR A 60 -6.03 -3.81 2.62
N MET A 61 -5.14 -4.03 1.66
CA MET A 61 -3.78 -3.52 1.66
C MET A 61 -3.47 -2.81 0.36
N GLN A 62 -3.01 -1.56 0.46
CA GLN A 62 -2.61 -0.73 -0.68
C GLN A 62 -1.24 -0.11 -0.45
N ASP A 63 -0.39 -0.10 -1.48
CA ASP A 63 1.00 0.40 -1.42
C ASP A 63 1.75 -0.10 -0.16
N TYR A 64 2.09 0.80 0.79
CA TYR A 64 2.73 0.46 2.07
C TYR A 64 1.89 -0.47 2.96
N GLY A 65 0.57 -0.52 2.76
CA GLY A 65 -0.30 -1.51 3.38
C GLY A 65 0.03 -2.96 2.97
N GLY A 66 0.60 -3.17 1.77
CA GLY A 66 1.07 -4.49 1.31
C GLY A 66 2.11 -5.10 2.25
N PRO A 67 3.31 -4.51 2.39
CA PRO A 67 4.34 -5.01 3.27
C PRO A 67 3.91 -5.11 4.74
N VAL A 68 3.07 -4.21 5.23
CA VAL A 68 2.52 -4.27 6.61
C VAL A 68 1.59 -5.47 6.76
N GLY A 69 0.59 -5.61 5.88
CA GLY A 69 -0.39 -6.68 6.00
C GLY A 69 0.19 -8.07 5.70
N PHE A 70 1.21 -8.21 4.84
CA PHE A 70 1.87 -9.51 4.66
C PHE A 70 2.60 -9.94 5.91
N ARG A 71 3.26 -9.02 6.61
CA ARG A 71 3.88 -9.31 7.92
C ARG A 71 2.85 -9.71 8.96
N MET A 72 1.70 -9.03 9.02
CA MET A 72 0.57 -9.42 9.88
C MET A 72 0.06 -10.83 9.53
N ALA A 73 -0.11 -11.13 8.24
CA ALA A 73 -0.58 -12.44 7.77
C ALA A 73 0.39 -13.58 8.08
N LEU A 74 1.71 -13.34 7.96
CA LEU A 74 2.73 -14.31 8.33
C LEU A 74 2.80 -14.53 9.85
N ALA A 75 2.66 -13.47 10.65
CA ALA A 75 2.72 -13.54 12.11
C ALA A 75 1.48 -14.24 12.70
N HIS A 76 0.28 -13.92 12.19
CA HIS A 76 -0.99 -14.40 12.71
C HIS A 76 -1.91 -14.93 11.61
N PRO A 77 -1.53 -15.98 10.86
CA PRO A 77 -2.28 -16.45 9.70
C PRO A 77 -3.71 -16.90 10.02
N LYS A 78 -3.98 -17.31 11.28
CA LYS A 78 -5.32 -17.70 11.72
C LYS A 78 -6.29 -16.51 11.89
N ARG A 79 -5.78 -15.28 12.03
CA ARG A 79 -6.59 -14.06 12.12
C ARG A 79 -7.00 -13.56 10.73
N VAL A 80 -6.33 -13.98 9.66
CA VAL A 80 -6.60 -13.50 8.30
C VAL A 80 -7.57 -14.43 7.57
N GLU A 81 -8.74 -13.93 7.22
CA GLU A 81 -9.76 -14.65 6.44
C GLU A 81 -9.50 -14.57 4.94
N ALA A 82 -9.14 -13.38 4.45
CA ALA A 82 -8.85 -13.11 3.05
C ALA A 82 -7.88 -11.93 2.94
N LEU A 83 -7.25 -11.81 1.77
CA LEU A 83 -6.40 -10.69 1.38
C LEU A 83 -7.03 -9.97 0.19
N ILE A 84 -7.12 -8.65 0.29
CA ILE A 84 -7.47 -7.75 -0.82
C ILE A 84 -6.26 -6.85 -1.04
N VAL A 85 -5.52 -7.10 -2.12
CA VAL A 85 -4.35 -6.33 -2.54
C VAL A 85 -4.79 -5.31 -3.57
N GLN A 86 -4.57 -4.03 -3.31
CA GLN A 86 -4.76 -2.96 -4.29
C GLN A 86 -3.39 -2.31 -4.56
N ASP A 87 -2.88 -2.33 -5.79
CA ASP A 87 -1.69 -1.55 -6.16
C ASP A 87 -0.52 -1.72 -5.15
N ALA A 88 -0.22 -2.97 -4.76
CA ALA A 88 0.88 -3.31 -3.87
C ALA A 88 1.63 -4.56 -4.37
N VAL A 89 2.95 -4.53 -4.27
CA VAL A 89 3.84 -5.55 -4.84
C VAL A 89 4.24 -6.64 -3.83
N ALA A 90 4.39 -7.86 -4.34
CA ALA A 90 5.01 -8.99 -3.64
C ALA A 90 6.15 -9.63 -4.45
N HIS A 91 6.53 -9.03 -5.58
CA HIS A 91 7.58 -9.52 -6.47
C HIS A 91 8.59 -8.41 -6.80
N ASN A 92 9.86 -8.78 -6.95
CA ASN A 92 10.90 -7.80 -7.24
C ASN A 92 10.76 -7.22 -8.66
N GLU A 93 10.22 -8.00 -9.58
CA GLU A 93 9.82 -7.60 -10.93
C GLU A 93 8.73 -6.53 -10.90
N GLY A 94 7.85 -6.57 -9.89
CA GLY A 94 6.82 -5.56 -9.64
C GLY A 94 7.37 -4.15 -9.40
N LEU A 95 8.64 -4.03 -8.99
CA LEU A 95 9.28 -2.74 -8.73
C LEU A 95 9.79 -2.02 -10.00
N GLY A 96 9.68 -2.60 -11.19
CA GLY A 96 9.86 -1.89 -12.47
C GLY A 96 11.09 -0.96 -12.62
N ALA A 97 11.04 -0.05 -13.59
CA ALA A 97 12.12 0.90 -13.87
C ALA A 97 12.12 2.12 -12.92
N ASN A 98 10.94 2.52 -12.43
CA ASN A 98 10.76 3.72 -11.59
C ASN A 98 11.38 3.58 -10.19
N TRP A 99 11.81 2.38 -9.82
CA TRP A 99 12.54 2.12 -8.58
C TRP A 99 14.05 2.20 -8.70
N LYS A 100 14.61 2.53 -9.87
CA LYS A 100 16.07 2.68 -10.05
C LYS A 100 16.70 3.63 -9.01
N THR A 101 16.13 4.83 -8.83
CA THR A 101 16.63 5.81 -7.85
C THR A 101 16.52 5.31 -6.41
N ARG A 102 15.47 4.53 -6.07
CA ARG A 102 15.38 3.90 -4.75
C ARG A 102 16.48 2.84 -4.56
N ARG A 103 16.76 2.04 -5.58
CA ARG A 103 17.84 1.04 -5.54
C ARG A 103 19.23 1.68 -5.41
N GLU A 104 19.47 2.83 -6.04
CA GLU A 104 20.70 3.62 -5.85
C GLU A 104 20.78 4.15 -4.41
N PHE A 105 19.67 4.69 -3.89
CA PHE A 105 19.54 5.13 -2.51
C PHE A 105 19.77 4.03 -1.47
N TRP A 106 19.31 2.80 -1.72
CA TRP A 106 19.57 1.68 -0.81
C TRP A 106 21.04 1.28 -0.73
N LYS A 107 21.80 1.46 -1.84
CA LYS A 107 23.23 1.16 -1.91
C LYS A 107 24.06 2.23 -1.21
N ASP A 108 23.70 3.50 -1.39
CA ASP A 108 24.36 4.64 -0.75
C ASP A 108 23.32 5.68 -0.35
N ARG A 109 22.92 5.63 0.92
CA ARG A 109 21.94 6.54 1.50
C ARG A 109 22.44 7.98 1.43
N VAL A 110 23.65 8.21 1.92
CA VAL A 110 24.24 9.55 2.09
C VAL A 110 24.31 10.28 0.75
N ALA A 111 24.73 9.59 -0.31
CA ALA A 111 24.86 10.21 -1.63
C ALA A 111 23.53 10.52 -2.31
N ASN A 112 22.45 9.78 -2.01
CA ASN A 112 21.22 9.80 -2.81
C ASN A 112 19.98 10.34 -2.05
N GLU A 113 20.05 10.52 -0.73
CA GLU A 113 18.91 10.91 0.11
C GLU A 113 18.27 12.23 -0.32
N ASN A 114 19.08 13.25 -0.66
CA ASN A 114 18.56 14.54 -1.07
C ASN A 114 17.82 14.48 -2.42
N ALA A 115 18.35 13.73 -3.38
CA ALA A 115 17.72 13.53 -4.68
C ALA A 115 16.38 12.78 -4.55
N LEU A 116 16.34 11.76 -3.68
CA LEU A 116 15.12 11.03 -3.35
C LEU A 116 14.06 11.98 -2.76
N ARG A 117 14.40 12.75 -1.72
CA ARG A 117 13.46 13.67 -1.05
C ARG A 117 12.92 14.74 -1.99
N THR A 118 13.80 15.36 -2.77
CA THR A 118 13.41 16.43 -3.72
C THR A 118 12.41 15.93 -4.75
N ASN A 119 12.63 14.73 -5.29
CA ASN A 119 11.74 14.14 -6.27
C ASN A 119 10.41 13.71 -5.63
N LEU A 120 10.48 12.96 -4.52
CA LEU A 120 9.30 12.25 -4.00
C LEU A 120 8.36 13.10 -3.17
N LEU A 121 8.78 14.27 -2.68
CA LEU A 121 7.93 15.10 -1.82
C LEU A 121 7.38 16.34 -2.53
N SER A 122 7.58 16.44 -3.85
CA SER A 122 7.07 17.55 -4.65
C SER A 122 5.57 17.41 -4.95
N LEU A 123 4.89 18.55 -5.11
CA LEU A 123 3.47 18.59 -5.51
C LEU A 123 3.24 17.93 -6.88
N GLN A 124 4.18 18.11 -7.81
CA GLN A 124 4.12 17.47 -9.12
C GLN A 124 4.13 15.94 -8.98
N THR A 125 5.02 15.40 -8.14
CA THR A 125 5.11 13.96 -7.91
C THR A 125 3.91 13.42 -7.14
N ALA A 126 3.35 14.18 -6.20
CA ALA A 126 2.08 13.84 -5.55
C ALA A 126 0.97 13.68 -6.60
N ARG A 127 0.77 14.70 -7.45
CA ARG A 127 -0.21 14.61 -8.54
C ARG A 127 0.05 13.43 -9.48
N THR A 128 1.31 13.19 -9.85
CA THR A 128 1.67 12.04 -10.72
C THR A 128 1.41 10.70 -10.04
N ARG A 129 1.55 10.58 -8.72
CA ARG A 129 1.19 9.34 -7.99
C ARG A 129 -0.31 9.05 -8.07
N HIS A 130 -1.16 10.07 -7.97
CA HIS A 130 -2.61 9.89 -8.10
C HIS A 130 -3.06 9.65 -9.55
N VAL A 131 -2.68 10.53 -10.46
CA VAL A 131 -3.20 10.54 -11.84
C VAL A 131 -2.47 9.54 -12.75
N GLY A 132 -1.20 9.26 -12.48
CA GLY A 132 -0.37 8.41 -13.33
C GLY A 132 -0.31 8.95 -14.77
N ASN A 133 -0.65 8.09 -15.73
CA ASN A 133 -0.83 8.43 -17.15
C ASN A 133 -2.29 8.29 -17.62
N ASP A 134 -3.26 8.42 -16.72
CA ASP A 134 -4.69 8.37 -17.04
C ASP A 134 -5.07 9.50 -18.01
N PRO A 135 -5.70 9.20 -19.17
CA PRO A 135 -6.14 10.22 -20.11
C PRO A 135 -7.33 11.05 -19.60
N ASN A 136 -8.08 10.56 -18.61
CA ASN A 136 -9.30 11.16 -18.09
C ASN A 136 -9.04 11.92 -16.77
N VAL A 137 -8.09 12.85 -16.80
CA VAL A 137 -7.61 13.57 -15.60
C VAL A 137 -8.70 14.34 -14.85
N ASP A 138 -9.79 14.72 -15.53
CA ASP A 138 -10.91 15.47 -14.95
C ASP A 138 -11.78 14.62 -14.00
N ARG A 139 -11.54 13.29 -13.93
CA ARG A 139 -12.21 12.40 -12.97
C ARG A 139 -11.65 12.51 -11.55
N TYR A 140 -10.45 13.08 -11.40
CA TYR A 140 -9.76 13.15 -10.12
C TYR A 140 -10.10 14.43 -9.40
N ASP A 141 -10.43 14.31 -8.12
CA ASP A 141 -10.53 15.45 -7.21
C ASP A 141 -9.11 15.99 -6.93
N PRO A 142 -8.80 17.25 -7.25
CA PRO A 142 -7.50 17.82 -6.97
C PRO A 142 -7.13 17.87 -5.48
N ASP A 143 -8.12 17.85 -4.58
CA ASP A 143 -7.89 17.86 -3.14
C ASP A 143 -7.07 16.63 -2.70
N LEU A 144 -7.20 15.50 -3.41
CA LEU A 144 -6.52 14.23 -3.10
C LEU A 144 -5.00 14.38 -3.02
N TRP A 145 -4.36 14.96 -4.04
CA TRP A 145 -2.90 15.12 -4.05
C TRP A 145 -2.43 16.40 -3.37
N THR A 146 -3.29 17.42 -3.22
CA THR A 146 -2.93 18.61 -2.45
C THR A 146 -2.92 18.32 -0.95
N ASP A 147 -3.84 17.51 -0.46
CA ASP A 147 -3.86 17.04 0.92
C ASP A 147 -2.67 16.15 1.21
N GLU A 148 -2.38 15.18 0.34
CA GLU A 148 -1.19 14.34 0.44
C GLU A 148 0.08 15.21 0.48
N PHE A 149 0.21 16.18 -0.43
CA PHE A 149 1.33 17.11 -0.45
C PHE A 149 1.42 17.93 0.84
N ALA A 150 0.30 18.42 1.38
CA ALA A 150 0.25 19.21 2.60
C ALA A 150 0.72 18.39 3.82
N PHE A 151 0.33 17.12 3.91
CA PHE A 151 0.84 16.21 4.96
C PHE A 151 2.32 15.89 4.75
N LEU A 152 2.75 15.52 3.54
CA LEU A 152 4.14 15.17 3.25
C LEU A 152 5.15 16.31 3.44
N ASN A 153 4.68 17.57 3.50
CA ASN A 153 5.52 18.76 3.67
C ASN A 153 5.49 19.35 5.08
N GLN A 154 4.82 18.69 6.03
CA GLN A 154 4.90 19.05 7.44
C GLN A 154 6.30 18.77 8.03
N PRO A 155 6.68 19.43 9.15
CA PRO A 155 7.96 19.20 9.81
C PRO A 155 8.21 17.72 10.13
N GLY A 156 9.42 17.23 9.87
CA GLY A 156 9.83 15.85 10.14
C GLY A 156 9.50 14.84 9.04
N GLN A 157 8.50 15.10 8.19
CA GLN A 157 8.05 14.14 7.17
C GLN A 157 9.11 13.75 6.17
N ALA A 158 9.96 14.69 5.75
CA ALA A 158 11.05 14.36 4.84
C ALA A 158 12.00 13.30 5.41
N GLN A 159 12.18 13.27 6.74
CA GLN A 159 12.97 12.23 7.41
C GLN A 159 12.19 10.92 7.50
N ILE A 160 10.94 10.96 7.97
CA ILE A 160 10.05 9.79 8.09
C ILE A 160 9.95 9.04 6.76
N GLN A 161 9.61 9.75 5.68
CA GLN A 161 9.48 9.16 4.35
C GLN A 161 10.81 8.60 3.84
N SER A 162 11.92 9.28 4.12
CA SER A 162 13.25 8.79 3.73
C SER A 162 13.63 7.51 4.47
N ASP A 163 13.31 7.41 5.76
CA ASP A 163 13.53 6.19 6.55
C ASP A 163 12.67 5.03 6.03
N LEU A 164 11.39 5.26 5.71
CA LEU A 164 10.52 4.25 5.11
C LEU A 164 10.99 3.81 3.72
N PHE A 165 11.38 4.76 2.86
CA PHE A 165 11.95 4.42 1.56
C PHE A 165 13.26 3.63 1.70
N TYR A 166 14.05 3.90 2.73
CA TYR A 166 15.29 3.17 2.99
C TYR A 166 14.99 1.76 3.50
N ASP A 167 14.04 1.64 4.42
CA ASP A 167 13.58 0.37 4.97
C ASP A 167 12.86 -0.49 3.94
N TYR A 168 12.28 0.09 2.87
CA TYR A 168 11.57 -0.67 1.84
C TYR A 168 12.39 -1.81 1.22
N ARG A 169 13.73 -1.73 1.22
CA ARG A 169 14.59 -2.86 0.81
C ARG A 169 14.32 -4.15 1.60
N THR A 170 13.88 -4.06 2.86
CA THR A 170 13.52 -5.22 3.70
C THR A 170 12.25 -5.90 3.21
N ASN A 171 11.38 -5.16 2.50
CA ASN A 171 10.23 -5.74 1.79
C ASN A 171 10.73 -6.64 0.65
N VAL A 172 11.69 -6.16 -0.14
CA VAL A 172 12.30 -6.93 -1.23
C VAL A 172 12.94 -8.22 -0.71
N ASP A 173 13.66 -8.13 0.41
CA ASP A 173 14.24 -9.31 1.08
C ASP A 173 13.17 -10.27 1.61
N SER A 174 11.96 -9.78 1.87
CA SER A 174 10.84 -10.56 2.40
C SER A 174 9.93 -11.17 1.32
N TYR A 175 9.96 -10.67 0.08
CA TYR A 175 9.14 -11.17 -1.02
C TYR A 175 9.17 -12.70 -1.16
N PRO A 176 10.33 -13.40 -1.16
CA PRO A 176 10.34 -14.86 -1.27
C PRO A 176 9.58 -15.57 -0.14
N LYS A 177 9.54 -14.99 1.07
CA LYS A 177 8.81 -15.54 2.21
C LYS A 177 7.30 -15.38 2.02
N TRP A 178 6.85 -14.22 1.53
CA TRP A 178 5.42 -13.97 1.27
C TRP A 178 4.92 -14.87 0.15
N GLN A 179 5.68 -14.96 -0.94
CA GLN A 179 5.38 -15.84 -2.07
C GLN A 179 5.31 -17.31 -1.63
N ALA A 180 6.27 -17.78 -0.83
CA ALA A 180 6.25 -19.14 -0.29
C ALA A 180 5.03 -19.39 0.61
N TRP A 181 4.69 -18.43 1.48
CA TRP A 181 3.50 -18.51 2.32
C TRP A 181 2.21 -18.55 1.49
N MET A 182 2.10 -17.72 0.45
CA MET A 182 0.96 -17.72 -0.46
C MET A 182 0.82 -19.06 -1.20
N ARG A 183 1.93 -19.61 -1.71
CA ARG A 183 1.96 -20.94 -2.34
C ARG A 183 1.52 -22.05 -1.40
N GLU A 184 1.97 -22.02 -0.16
CA GLU A 184 1.62 -23.02 0.85
C GLU A 184 0.17 -22.89 1.33
N LYS A 185 -0.26 -21.67 1.69
CA LYS A 185 -1.55 -21.44 2.34
C LYS A 185 -2.71 -21.28 1.37
N GLN A 186 -2.44 -20.90 0.12
CA GLN A 186 -3.47 -20.63 -0.89
C GLN A 186 -4.60 -19.74 -0.34
N PRO A 187 -4.29 -18.53 0.18
CA PRO A 187 -5.30 -17.66 0.78
C PRO A 187 -6.38 -17.29 -0.25
N ARG A 188 -7.58 -16.95 0.24
CA ARG A 188 -8.54 -16.20 -0.58
C ARG A 188 -7.90 -14.86 -0.90
N LEU A 189 -7.61 -14.63 -2.18
CA LEU A 189 -6.86 -13.47 -2.64
C LEU A 189 -7.62 -12.77 -3.75
N LEU A 190 -7.91 -11.49 -3.52
CA LEU A 190 -8.37 -10.54 -4.51
C LEU A 190 -7.26 -9.54 -4.78
N VAL A 191 -6.95 -9.32 -6.05
CA VAL A 191 -5.99 -8.32 -6.52
C VAL A 191 -6.74 -7.30 -7.38
N ILE A 192 -6.62 -6.03 -7.02
CA ILE A 192 -7.20 -4.89 -7.71
C ILE A 192 -6.03 -4.00 -8.14
N TRP A 193 -6.08 -3.45 -9.35
CA TRP A 193 -4.97 -2.67 -9.87
C TRP A 193 -5.41 -1.54 -10.77
N GLY A 194 -4.80 -0.37 -10.60
CA GLY A 194 -4.93 0.75 -11.52
C GLY A 194 -4.13 0.51 -12.79
N LYS A 195 -4.79 0.46 -13.95
CA LYS A 195 -4.15 0.37 -15.26
C LYS A 195 -3.13 1.48 -15.51
N TYR A 196 -3.36 2.66 -14.92
CA TYR A 196 -2.51 3.85 -15.08
C TYR A 196 -1.52 4.03 -13.92
N ASP A 197 -1.36 3.02 -13.06
CA ASP A 197 -0.33 3.03 -12.03
C ASP A 197 1.07 3.14 -12.66
N LEU A 198 1.85 4.11 -12.19
CA LEU A 198 3.26 4.32 -12.57
C LEU A 198 4.24 3.96 -11.44
N SER A 199 3.76 3.67 -10.23
CA SER A 199 4.58 3.23 -9.09
C SER A 199 5.16 1.84 -9.32
N PHE A 200 4.41 0.97 -10.00
CA PHE A 200 4.72 -0.46 -10.11
C PHE A 200 4.57 -0.99 -11.54
N ASP A 201 5.15 -2.17 -11.81
CA ASP A 201 5.08 -2.83 -13.11
C ASP A 201 3.67 -3.38 -13.39
N ALA A 202 3.15 -3.11 -14.60
CA ALA A 202 1.80 -3.52 -15.00
C ALA A 202 1.60 -5.05 -15.05
N GLY A 203 2.67 -5.85 -15.03
CA GLY A 203 2.58 -7.31 -14.92
C GLY A 203 2.35 -7.81 -13.50
N GLU A 204 2.49 -6.95 -12.47
CA GLU A 204 2.40 -7.39 -11.07
C GLU A 204 1.09 -8.07 -10.70
N PRO A 205 -0.09 -7.58 -11.11
CA PRO A 205 -1.36 -8.21 -10.76
C PRO A 205 -1.42 -9.68 -11.14
N GLU A 206 -0.91 -10.02 -12.32
CA GLU A 206 -0.91 -11.40 -12.82
C GLU A 206 0.15 -12.27 -12.16
N ARG A 207 1.24 -11.69 -11.62
CA ARG A 207 2.25 -12.47 -10.89
C ARG A 207 1.69 -13.10 -9.62
N TYR A 208 0.69 -12.48 -8.98
CA TYR A 208 -0.02 -13.10 -7.86
C TYR A 208 -0.66 -14.45 -8.21
N ARG A 209 -1.07 -14.68 -9.47
CA ARG A 209 -1.61 -15.99 -9.89
C ARG A 209 -0.54 -17.08 -9.96
N HIS A 210 0.74 -16.73 -10.06
CA HIS A 210 1.81 -17.73 -9.97
C HIS A 210 1.90 -18.35 -8.58
N ASP A 211 1.64 -17.57 -7.53
CA ASP A 211 1.65 -18.04 -6.15
C ASP A 211 0.28 -18.55 -5.68
N VAL A 212 -0.80 -17.92 -6.12
CA VAL A 212 -2.18 -18.29 -5.80
C VAL A 212 -2.98 -18.44 -7.10
N PRO A 213 -2.99 -19.63 -7.75
CA PRO A 213 -3.66 -19.82 -9.04
C PRO A 213 -5.16 -19.47 -9.06
N LYS A 214 -5.81 -19.43 -7.89
CA LYS A 214 -7.22 -19.05 -7.72
C LYS A 214 -7.43 -17.56 -7.41
N ALA A 215 -6.39 -16.74 -7.43
CA ALA A 215 -6.53 -15.31 -7.18
C ALA A 215 -7.46 -14.65 -8.20
N GLU A 216 -8.42 -13.88 -7.70
CA GLU A 216 -9.25 -12.99 -8.51
C GLU A 216 -8.42 -11.73 -8.80
N VAL A 217 -8.25 -11.38 -10.08
CA VAL A 217 -7.40 -10.24 -10.49
C VAL A 217 -8.23 -9.33 -11.38
N HIS A 218 -8.30 -8.05 -10.99
CA HIS A 218 -9.08 -7.01 -11.66
C HIS A 218 -8.19 -5.80 -11.94
N VAL A 219 -7.96 -5.50 -13.22
CA VAL A 219 -7.25 -4.29 -13.66
C VAL A 219 -8.28 -3.27 -14.12
N LEU A 220 -8.30 -2.10 -13.50
CA LEU A 220 -9.35 -1.08 -13.64
C LEU A 220 -8.84 0.17 -14.35
N ASP A 221 -9.76 0.94 -14.95
CA ASP A 221 -9.47 2.24 -15.57
C ASP A 221 -9.28 3.34 -14.51
N ALA A 222 -8.16 3.23 -13.78
CA ALA A 222 -7.78 4.07 -12.65
C ALA A 222 -6.24 4.17 -12.49
N GLY A 223 -5.77 5.15 -11.73
CA GLY A 223 -4.38 5.30 -11.31
C GLY A 223 -4.01 4.45 -10.09
N HIS A 224 -2.84 4.72 -9.50
CA HIS A 224 -2.28 3.98 -8.36
C HIS A 224 -3.21 3.96 -7.13
N PHE A 225 -3.91 5.07 -6.88
CA PHE A 225 -4.95 5.14 -5.87
C PHE A 225 -6.31 4.87 -6.53
N ALA A 226 -6.56 3.61 -6.91
CA ALA A 226 -7.72 3.24 -7.72
C ALA A 226 -9.09 3.64 -7.11
N LEU A 227 -9.15 3.82 -5.79
CA LEU A 227 -10.34 4.31 -5.09
C LEU A 227 -10.74 5.75 -5.45
N ASP A 228 -9.79 6.56 -5.94
CA ASP A 228 -10.04 7.95 -6.29
C ASP A 228 -11.05 8.08 -7.44
N THR A 229 -11.09 7.09 -8.34
CA THR A 229 -11.92 7.15 -9.55
C THR A 229 -12.79 5.91 -9.80
N ALA A 230 -12.54 4.79 -9.10
CA ALA A 230 -13.23 3.52 -9.31
C ALA A 230 -13.87 2.93 -8.04
N ALA A 231 -14.15 3.74 -7.01
CA ALA A 231 -14.68 3.28 -5.72
C ALA A 231 -15.97 2.42 -5.82
N ASP A 232 -16.92 2.78 -6.70
CA ASP A 232 -18.16 2.03 -6.89
C ASP A 232 -17.91 0.63 -7.49
N GLU A 233 -17.06 0.56 -8.50
CA GLU A 233 -16.67 -0.70 -9.13
C GLU A 233 -15.90 -1.59 -8.15
N ILE A 234 -14.93 -1.01 -7.44
CA ILE A 234 -14.15 -1.71 -6.41
C ILE A 234 -15.07 -2.25 -5.31
N ALA A 235 -16.02 -1.45 -4.81
CA ALA A 235 -16.97 -1.90 -3.81
C ALA A 235 -17.84 -3.07 -4.31
N HIS A 236 -18.23 -3.08 -5.59
CA HIS A 236 -18.96 -4.19 -6.20
C HIS A 236 -18.12 -5.46 -6.28
N ILE A 237 -16.85 -5.34 -6.69
CA ILE A 237 -15.88 -6.45 -6.75
C ILE A 237 -15.68 -7.03 -5.34
N VAL A 238 -15.39 -6.19 -4.35
CA VAL A 238 -15.19 -6.62 -2.96
C VAL A 238 -16.43 -7.34 -2.41
N ARG A 239 -17.64 -6.83 -2.67
CA ARG A 239 -18.89 -7.50 -2.26
C ARG A 239 -19.09 -8.85 -2.92
N THR A 240 -18.61 -9.04 -4.15
CA THR A 240 -18.73 -10.30 -4.87
C THR A 240 -17.72 -11.31 -4.34
N PHE A 241 -16.46 -10.88 -4.18
CA PHE A 241 -15.38 -11.69 -3.63
C PHE A 241 -15.67 -12.17 -2.20
N MET A 242 -16.29 -11.33 -1.37
CA MET A 242 -16.57 -11.63 0.05
C MET A 242 -17.86 -12.42 0.29
N ARG A 243 -18.63 -12.76 -0.76
CA ARG A 243 -19.74 -13.71 -0.65
C ARG A 243 -19.22 -15.14 -0.43
#